data_AF-A0A357A9Y4-F1
#
_entry.id   AF-A0A357A9Y4-F1
#
_cell.length_a   1.000
_cell.length_b   1.000
_cell.length_c   1.000
_cell.angle_alpha   90.00
_cell.angle_beta   90.00
_cell.angle_gamma   90.00
#
_symmetry.space_group_name_H-M   'P 1'
#
loop_
_entity.id
_entity.type
_entity.pdbx_description
1 polymer ?
#
loop_
_entity_poly.entity_id
_entity_poly.type
_entity_poly.pdbx_seq_one_letter_code
_entity_poly.pdbx_strand_id
1 'polypeptide(L)' 'MNNEMDDELRPEYDFSQLTGGIKGKYVERYRAGNNLVLLDPDVAKAFPSEESVNEALRLLMEIAQRQSR' A
#
# COMPACT_ATOMS: atom_id res chain seq x y z
N MET A 1 -24.33 29.56 -6.68
CA MET A 1 -23.99 28.64 -7.77
C MET A 1 -24.61 27.32 -7.39
N ASN A 2 -25.72 26.96 -8.04
CA ASN A 2 -26.43 25.73 -7.73
C ASN A 2 -25.58 24.56 -8.22
N ASN A 3 -25.40 23.58 -7.34
CA ASN A 3 -24.53 22.44 -7.56
C ASN A 3 -25.34 21.41 -8.36
N GLU A 4 -25.20 21.41 -9.69
CA GLU A 4 -25.96 20.55 -10.61
C GLU A 4 -25.80 19.03 -10.32
N MET A 5 -24.82 18.65 -9.50
CA MET A 5 -24.60 17.27 -9.05
C MET A 5 -25.56 16.79 -7.95
N ASP A 6 -26.24 17.69 -7.23
CA ASP A 6 -27.18 17.31 -6.17
C ASP A 6 -28.47 16.70 -6.73
N ASP A 7 -28.83 17.04 -7.97
CA ASP A 7 -30.09 16.64 -8.61
C ASP A 7 -30.03 15.22 -9.24
N GLU A 8 -28.84 14.63 -9.36
CA GLU A 8 -28.63 13.28 -9.89
C GLU A 8 -28.55 12.20 -8.79
N LEU A 9 -28.40 12.60 -7.52
CA LEU A 9 -28.31 11.68 -6.41
C LEU A 9 -29.71 11.20 -5.99
N ARG A 10 -29.86 9.89 -5.82
CA ARG A 10 -31.12 9.35 -5.32
C ARG A 10 -31.32 9.78 -3.85
N PRO A 11 -32.57 9.99 -3.39
CA PRO A 11 -32.86 10.45 -2.04
C PRO A 11 -32.25 9.58 -0.92
N GLU A 12 -32.00 8.30 -1.20
CA GLU A 12 -31.36 7.37 -0.26
C GLU A 12 -29.86 7.65 -0.04
N TYR A 13 -29.22 8.47 -0.86
CA TYR A 13 -27.81 8.87 -0.77
C TYR A 13 -27.63 10.26 -0.12
N ASP A 14 -28.43 10.59 0.89
CA ASP A 14 -28.17 11.76 1.72
C ASP A 14 -26.97 11.50 2.65
N PHE A 15 -25.78 11.95 2.21
CA PHE A 15 -24.54 11.82 2.97
C PHE A 15 -24.56 12.59 4.31
N SER A 16 -25.51 13.52 4.53
CA SER A 16 -25.69 14.18 5.83
C SER A 16 -26.31 13.27 6.89
N GLN A 17 -27.01 12.21 6.48
CA GLN A 17 -27.56 11.16 7.36
C GLN A 17 -26.52 10.10 7.74
N LEU A 18 -25.35 10.08 7.08
CA LEU A 18 -24.31 9.10 7.36
C LEU A 18 -23.61 9.42 8.70
N THR A 19 -24.15 8.89 9.78
CA THR A 19 -23.51 8.91 11.09
C THR A 19 -22.47 7.78 11.19
N GLY A 20 -21.23 8.11 11.55
CA GLY A 20 -20.16 7.13 11.79
C GLY A 20 -19.17 6.89 10.64
N GLY A 21 -19.25 7.68 9.57
CA GLY A 21 -18.23 7.70 8.52
C GLY A 21 -16.90 8.29 9.02
N ILE A 22 -15.84 7.48 9.08
CA ILE A 22 -14.50 7.95 9.44
C ILE A 22 -13.72 8.30 8.17
N LYS A 23 -13.47 9.59 7.94
CA LYS A 23 -12.62 10.05 6.84
C LYS A 23 -11.21 9.49 7.02
N GLY A 24 -10.74 8.76 6.02
CA GLY A 24 -9.39 8.19 6.03
C GLY A 24 -9.21 6.97 6.94
N LYS A 25 -10.28 6.22 7.25
CA LYS A 25 -10.24 4.97 8.05
C LYS A 25 -9.11 4.00 7.70
N TYR A 26 -8.68 3.97 6.44
CA TYR A 26 -7.62 3.09 5.94
C TYR A 26 -6.38 3.85 5.42
N VAL A 27 -6.34 5.18 5.57
CA VAL A 27 -5.23 6.01 5.09
C VAL A 27 -3.92 5.62 5.78
N GLU A 28 -3.95 5.34 7.08
CA GLU A 28 -2.76 4.87 7.81
C GLU A 28 -2.30 3.49 7.34
N ARG A 29 -3.21 2.55 7.04
CA ARG A 29 -2.83 1.23 6.48
C ARG A 29 -2.24 1.34 5.07
N TYR A 30 -2.76 2.26 4.27
CA TYR A 30 -2.26 2.55 2.94
C TYR A 30 -0.90 3.26 2.99
N ARG A 31 -0.72 4.23 3.90
CA ARG A 31 0.54 4.96 4.10
C ARG A 31 1.62 4.15 4.80
N ALA A 32 1.24 3.16 5.61
CA ALA A 32 2.14 2.11 6.09
C ALA A 32 2.74 1.29 4.93
N GLY A 33 2.22 1.47 3.71
CA GLY A 33 2.96 1.56 2.46
C GLY A 33 4.17 0.65 2.38
N ASN A 34 4.00 -0.51 1.75
CA ASN A 34 5.12 -1.34 1.35
C ASN A 34 6.07 -0.48 0.50
N ASN A 35 7.37 -0.46 0.83
CA ASN A 35 8.38 0.16 -0.02
C ASN A 35 8.54 -0.71 -1.28
N LEU A 36 7.78 -0.40 -2.33
CA LEU A 36 7.80 -1.14 -3.58
C LEU A 36 9.07 -0.78 -4.35
N VAL A 37 9.91 -1.79 -4.58
CA VAL A 37 11.13 -1.67 -5.36
C VAL A 37 10.93 -2.40 -6.69
N LEU A 38 11.13 -1.69 -7.79
CA LEU A 38 11.16 -2.32 -9.11
C LEU A 38 12.49 -3.05 -9.27
N LEU A 39 12.44 -4.36 -9.54
CA LEU A 39 13.61 -5.17 -9.84
C LEU A 39 13.94 -5.10 -11.33
N ASP A 40 15.23 -5.20 -11.65
CA ASP A 40 15.68 -5.39 -13.02
C ASP A 40 15.18 -6.74 -13.58
N PRO A 41 14.98 -6.87 -14.91
CA PRO A 41 14.35 -8.06 -15.50
C PRO A 41 15.09 -9.38 -15.28
N ASP A 42 16.41 -9.34 -15.14
CA ASP A 42 17.24 -10.49 -14.82
C ASP A 42 17.09 -10.92 -13.35
N VAL A 43 17.06 -9.96 -12.43
CA VAL A 43 16.83 -10.22 -11.00
C VAL A 43 15.42 -10.78 -10.79
N ALA A 44 14.40 -10.22 -11.44
CA ALA A 44 13.03 -10.72 -11.38
C ALA A 44 12.89 -12.15 -11.94
N LYS A 45 13.72 -12.54 -12.93
CA LYS A 45 13.76 -13.93 -13.43
C LYS A 45 14.41 -14.89 -12.44
N ALA A 46 15.40 -14.43 -11.69
CA ALA A 46 16.08 -15.24 -10.68
C ALA A 46 15.20 -15.44 -9.43
N PHE A 47 14.37 -14.46 -9.08
CA PHE A 47 13.52 -14.47 -7.90
C PHE A 47 12.03 -14.33 -8.28
N PRO A 48 11.32 -15.44 -8.49
CA PRO A 48 9.93 -15.41 -8.95
C PRO A 48 8.91 -14.98 -7.88
N SER A 49 9.33 -14.81 -6.62
CA SER A 49 8.46 -14.39 -5.51
C SER A 49 9.11 -13.37 -4.58
N GLU A 50 8.29 -12.51 -3.98
CA GLU A 50 8.73 -11.55 -2.95
C GLU A 50 9.36 -12.25 -1.73
N GLU A 51 8.89 -13.45 -1.38
CA GLU A 51 9.44 -14.25 -0.28
C GLU A 51 10.90 -14.62 -0.58
N SER A 52 11.18 -15.13 -1.79
CA SER A 52 12.54 -15.51 -2.19
C SER A 52 13.53 -14.33 -2.20
N VAL A 53 13.07 -13.15 -2.63
CA VAL A 53 13.88 -11.91 -2.59
C VAL A 53 14.18 -11.54 -1.14
N ASN A 54 13.16 -11.51 -0.29
CA ASN A 54 13.29 -11.08 1.09
C ASN A 54 14.16 -12.03 1.92
N GLU A 55 14.07 -13.34 1.70
CA GLU A 55 14.95 -14.31 2.34
C GLU A 55 16.42 -14.09 1.94
N ALA A 56 16.70 -13.93 0.65
CA ALA A 56 18.07 -13.68 0.17
C ALA A 56 18.66 -12.38 0.77
N LEU A 57 17.88 -11.30 0.81
CA LEU A 57 18.32 -10.04 1.40
C LEU A 57 18.57 -10.15 2.91
N ARG A 58 17.74 -10.90 3.65
CA ARG A 58 17.96 -11.15 5.09
C ARG A 58 19.26 -11.92 5.33
N LEU A 59 19.56 -12.95 4.53
CA LEU A 59 20.82 -13.68 4.62
C LEU A 59 22.03 -12.76 4.38
N LEU A 60 21.94 -11.85 3.39
CA LEU A 60 22.99 -10.86 3.14
C LEU A 60 23.17 -9.90 4.33
N MET A 61 22.09 -9.48 4.98
CA MET A 61 22.16 -8.66 6.20
C MET A 61 22.88 -9.40 7.33
N GLU A 62 22.59 -10.69 7.54
CA GLU A 62 23.30 -11.49 8.56
C GLU A 62 24.80 -11.59 8.28
N ILE A 63 25.18 -11.83 7.02
CA ILE A 63 26.58 -11.92 6.62
C ILE A 63 27.28 -10.57 6.87
N ALA A 64 26.66 -9.46 6.45
CA ALA A 64 27.20 -8.13 6.64
C ALA A 64 27.39 -7.80 8.13
N GLN A 65 26.42 -8.16 8.99
CA GLN A 65 26.52 -7.99 10.44
C GLN A 65 27.70 -8.77 11.02
N ARG A 66 27.91 -10.02 10.57
CA ARG A 66 29.04 -10.85 11.01
C ARG A 66 30.40 -10.29 10.56
N GLN A 67 30.47 -9.64 9.40
CA GLN A 67 31.69 -9.01 8.89
C GLN A 67 32.01 -7.66 9.56
N SER A 68 30.99 -6.96 10.06
CA SER A 68 31.16 -5.67 10.74
C SER A 68 31.63 -5.78 12.20
N ARG A 69 31.74 -7.00 12.73
CA ARG A 69 32.13 -7.32 14.10
C ARG A 69 33.59 -7.76 14.18
#